data_AF-A0A2V8JP55-F1
#
_entry.id   AF-A0A2V8JP55-F1
#
_cell.length_a   1.000
_cell.length_b   1.000
_cell.length_c   1.000
_cell.angle_alpha   90.00
_cell.angle_beta   90.00
_cell.angle_gamma   90.00
#
_symmetry.space_group_name_H-M   'P 1'
#
loop_
_entity.id
_entity.type
_entity.pdbx_description
1 polymer ?
#
loop_
_entity_poly.entity_id
_entity_poly.type
_entity_poly.pdbx_seq_one_letter_code
_entity_poly.pdbx_strand_id
1 'polypeptide(L)'
;MISTRTFATSVLCAVLFSSLGTAQDLAKCRDFQFGMSLESVAKQIHMNASDAKTVHQRPAVIQTLQWDQFGYSPLSAKADSVRNVRFDFYNGELSKMVVTYDPAGTEGLTTDDMIEAISALYGPATRPERTIAVSTSAVYEDNQKVLACWEDEQHSYNLFRSSYGNAFGLVAFSKKLDLMASNSTREADRLDKLEAPGKELVRLARQEEDKRTAQEKARLISKPKFRP
;
A
#
# COMPACT_ATOMS: atom_id res chain seq x y z
N MET A 1 -0.02 -29.73 -77.19
CA MET A 1 1.05 -30.09 -76.23
C MET A 1 1.62 -28.82 -75.63
N ILE A 2 1.47 -28.72 -74.30
CA ILE A 2 2.35 -28.07 -73.31
C ILE A 2 2.37 -26.53 -73.24
N SER A 3 1.69 -26.09 -72.17
CA SER A 3 1.55 -24.77 -71.56
C SER A 3 2.87 -24.07 -71.19
N THR A 4 2.92 -22.76 -71.44
CA THR A 4 3.92 -21.79 -70.96
C THR A 4 3.80 -21.58 -69.43
N ARG A 5 4.88 -21.88 -68.69
CA ARG A 5 4.99 -21.59 -67.25
C ARG A 5 5.85 -20.34 -67.04
N THR A 6 5.22 -19.23 -66.67
CA THR A 6 5.88 -18.06 -66.09
C THR A 6 6.12 -18.31 -64.60
N PHE A 7 7.40 -18.34 -64.17
CA PHE A 7 7.77 -18.35 -62.76
C PHE A 7 7.89 -16.89 -62.27
N ALA A 8 6.96 -16.47 -61.42
CA ALA A 8 7.07 -15.24 -60.66
C ALA A 8 7.68 -15.56 -59.29
N THR A 9 8.90 -15.07 -59.05
CA THR A 9 9.57 -15.10 -57.75
C THR A 9 8.93 -14.07 -56.83
N SER A 10 8.12 -14.51 -55.87
CA SER A 10 7.63 -13.67 -54.79
C SER A 10 8.59 -13.76 -53.60
N VAL A 11 9.42 -12.73 -53.42
CA VAL A 11 10.20 -12.53 -52.21
C VAL A 11 9.28 -11.88 -51.18
N LEU A 12 8.75 -12.70 -50.28
CA LEU A 12 7.93 -12.25 -49.16
C LEU A 12 8.86 -11.71 -48.07
N CYS A 13 9.04 -10.39 -48.01
CA CYS A 13 9.67 -9.73 -46.86
C CYS A 13 8.74 -9.86 -45.65
N ALA A 14 9.01 -10.83 -44.77
CA ALA A 14 8.43 -10.89 -43.44
C ALA A 14 9.04 -9.77 -42.58
N VAL A 15 8.35 -8.64 -42.48
CA VAL A 15 8.65 -7.60 -41.49
C VAL A 15 8.21 -8.16 -40.14
N LEU A 16 9.15 -8.72 -39.40
CA LEU A 16 8.99 -8.97 -37.97
C LEU A 16 8.96 -7.61 -37.28
N PHE A 17 7.75 -7.08 -37.06
CA PHE A 17 7.53 -6.05 -36.05
C PHE A 17 7.78 -6.69 -34.69
N SER A 18 9.04 -6.69 -34.23
CA SER A 18 9.30 -6.75 -32.81
C SER A 18 8.65 -5.51 -32.21
N SER A 19 7.59 -5.67 -31.40
CA SER A 19 7.17 -4.58 -30.54
C SER A 19 8.39 -4.29 -29.66
N LEU A 20 9.05 -3.15 -29.88
CA LEU A 20 9.88 -2.59 -28.83
C LEU A 20 8.92 -2.40 -27.66
N GLY A 21 9.02 -3.27 -26.65
CA GLY A 21 8.22 -3.18 -25.45
C GLY A 21 8.48 -1.82 -24.85
N THR A 22 7.52 -0.90 -25.01
CA THR A 22 7.54 0.35 -24.26
C THR A 22 7.40 -0.04 -22.81
N ALA A 23 8.36 0.36 -21.98
CA ALA A 23 8.21 0.28 -20.54
C ALA A 23 6.84 0.83 -20.15
N GLN A 24 6.09 0.08 -19.35
CA GLN A 24 4.83 0.51 -18.78
C GLN A 24 5.05 1.78 -17.97
N ASP A 25 4.06 2.66 -18.02
CA ASP A 25 4.04 3.94 -17.29
C ASP A 25 4.12 3.70 -15.78
N LEU A 26 5.14 4.26 -15.12
CA LEU A 26 5.35 4.19 -13.68
C LEU A 26 4.29 4.98 -12.88
N ALA A 27 3.43 5.75 -13.55
CA ALA A 27 2.22 6.29 -12.91
C ALA A 27 1.23 5.19 -12.51
N LYS A 28 1.37 3.96 -13.05
CA LYS A 28 0.46 2.84 -12.84
C LYS A 28 1.16 1.62 -12.25
N CYS A 29 0.65 1.15 -11.12
CA CYS A 29 1.07 -0.12 -10.53
C CYS A 29 -0.04 -1.15 -10.74
N ARG A 30 0.21 -2.12 -11.64
CA ARG A 30 -0.83 -3.05 -12.11
C ARG A 30 -1.98 -2.26 -12.75
N ASP A 31 -3.21 -2.45 -12.26
CA ASP A 31 -4.40 -1.78 -12.78
C ASP A 31 -4.76 -0.49 -12.01
N PHE A 32 -3.87 -0.01 -11.13
CA PHE A 32 -4.11 1.17 -10.28
C PHE A 32 -3.16 2.31 -10.66
N GLN A 33 -3.69 3.53 -10.72
CA GLN A 33 -2.94 4.75 -10.99
C GLN A 33 -2.80 5.57 -9.71
N PHE A 34 -1.62 6.16 -9.47
CA PHE A 34 -1.45 7.09 -8.36
C PHE A 34 -2.34 8.34 -8.53
N GLY A 35 -2.89 8.84 -7.43
CA GLY A 35 -3.91 9.89 -7.42
C GLY A 35 -5.35 9.40 -7.56
N MET A 36 -5.59 8.10 -7.81
CA MET A 36 -6.96 7.55 -7.78
C MET A 36 -7.61 7.74 -6.41
N SER A 37 -8.93 7.96 -6.40
CA SER A 37 -9.68 8.12 -5.15
C SER A 37 -9.82 6.78 -4.40
N LEU A 38 -9.94 6.85 -3.07
CA LEU A 38 -10.23 5.70 -2.21
C LEU A 38 -11.45 4.91 -2.69
N GLU A 39 -12.52 5.59 -3.09
CA GLU A 39 -13.74 4.94 -3.60
C GLU A 39 -13.49 4.19 -4.90
N SER A 40 -12.66 4.76 -5.78
CA SER A 40 -12.31 4.15 -7.07
C SER A 40 -11.48 2.89 -6.86
N VAL A 41 -10.47 2.96 -5.97
CA VAL A 41 -9.65 1.79 -5.62
C VAL A 41 -10.51 0.71 -4.95
N ALA A 42 -11.29 1.07 -3.93
CA ALA A 42 -12.14 0.12 -3.21
C ALA A 42 -13.13 -0.60 -4.14
N LYS A 43 -13.76 0.14 -5.06
CA LYS A 43 -14.68 -0.42 -6.05
C LYS A 43 -13.98 -1.45 -6.96
N GLN A 44 -12.75 -1.18 -7.38
CA GLN A 44 -12.00 -2.05 -8.30
C GLN A 44 -11.57 -3.37 -7.65
N ILE A 45 -11.31 -3.37 -6.35
CA ILE A 45 -10.99 -4.59 -5.57
C ILE A 45 -12.22 -5.21 -4.90
N HIS A 46 -13.43 -4.75 -5.24
CA HIS A 46 -14.70 -5.22 -4.67
C HIS A 46 -14.80 -5.09 -3.14
N MET A 47 -14.23 -4.03 -2.56
CA MET A 47 -14.33 -3.66 -1.14
C MET A 47 -15.15 -2.38 -0.95
N ASN A 48 -15.54 -2.07 0.29
CA ASN A 48 -16.18 -0.78 0.60
C ASN A 48 -15.11 0.24 1.01
N ALA A 49 -15.28 1.49 0.58
CA ALA A 49 -14.40 2.58 1.00
C ALA A 49 -14.39 2.79 2.54
N SER A 50 -15.50 2.44 3.21
CA SER A 50 -15.60 2.47 4.68
C SER A 50 -14.70 1.46 5.39
N ASP A 51 -14.18 0.46 4.68
CA ASP A 51 -13.27 -0.55 5.24
C ASP A 51 -11.85 0.02 5.41
N ALA A 52 -11.59 1.21 4.86
CA ALA A 52 -10.32 1.90 5.03
C ALA A 52 -10.13 2.39 6.47
N LYS A 53 -8.99 2.03 7.07
CA LYS A 53 -8.60 2.51 8.38
C LYS A 53 -8.08 3.93 8.28
N THR A 54 -8.69 4.85 9.03
CA THR A 54 -8.12 6.19 9.22
C THR A 54 -6.99 6.13 10.23
N VAL A 55 -5.78 6.47 9.79
CA VAL A 55 -4.58 6.51 10.63
C VAL A 55 -4.48 7.88 11.32
N HIS A 56 -4.67 8.96 10.55
CA HIS A 56 -4.70 10.33 11.06
C HIS A 56 -5.81 11.13 10.36
N GLN A 57 -6.38 12.10 11.08
CA GLN A 57 -7.36 13.07 10.53
C GLN A 57 -6.83 14.49 10.46
N ARG A 58 -5.64 14.74 11.01
CA ARG A 58 -5.00 16.05 11.09
C ARG A 58 -3.48 15.88 11.04
N PRO A 59 -2.75 16.79 10.37
CA PRO A 59 -3.25 17.94 9.61
C PRO A 59 -3.93 17.55 8.29
N ALA A 60 -3.74 16.32 7.83
CA ALA A 60 -4.37 15.75 6.64
C ALA A 60 -5.03 14.41 7.00
N VAL A 61 -5.92 13.96 6.13
CA VAL A 61 -6.54 12.63 6.25
C VAL A 61 -5.59 11.60 5.67
N ILE A 62 -5.09 10.71 6.51
CA ILE A 62 -4.24 9.58 6.14
C ILE A 62 -5.04 8.30 6.36
N GLN A 63 -5.21 7.53 5.29
CA GLN A 63 -5.99 6.29 5.33
C GLN A 63 -5.23 5.15 4.69
N THR A 64 -5.51 3.94 5.16
CA THR A 64 -4.96 2.71 4.64
C THR A 64 -6.09 1.73 4.35
N LEU A 65 -6.07 1.11 3.18
CA LEU A 65 -6.95 0.01 2.80
C LEU A 65 -6.11 -1.24 2.55
N GLN A 66 -6.43 -2.34 3.22
CA GLN A 66 -5.73 -3.61 3.08
C GLN A 66 -6.60 -4.56 2.26
N TRP A 67 -6.03 -5.11 1.19
CA TRP A 67 -6.65 -6.16 0.38
C TRP A 67 -5.85 -7.44 0.48
N ASP A 68 -6.50 -8.52 0.91
CA ASP A 68 -5.88 -9.84 1.03
C ASP A 68 -6.56 -10.81 0.06
N GLN A 69 -5.76 -11.54 -0.72
CA GLN A 69 -6.26 -12.48 -1.73
C GLN A 69 -7.04 -13.66 -1.10
N PHE A 70 -6.77 -13.97 0.19
CA PHE A 70 -7.43 -15.06 0.92
C PHE A 70 -8.88 -14.77 1.35
N GLY A 71 -9.41 -13.57 1.06
CA GLY A 71 -10.77 -13.19 1.44
C GLY A 71 -11.87 -13.79 0.56
N TYR A 72 -11.74 -13.73 -0.77
CA TYR A 72 -12.86 -14.03 -1.68
C TYR A 72 -12.38 -14.33 -3.12
N SER A 73 -11.70 -15.44 -3.36
CA SER A 73 -11.52 -15.90 -4.75
C SER A 73 -11.63 -17.43 -4.89
N PRO A 74 -12.47 -17.93 -5.82
CA PRO A 74 -12.51 -19.36 -6.12
C PRO A 74 -11.15 -19.80 -6.67
N LEU A 75 -10.82 -21.07 -6.42
CA LEU A 75 -9.56 -21.81 -6.68
C LEU A 75 -8.91 -21.69 -8.08
N SER A 76 -9.44 -20.84 -8.97
CA SER A 76 -8.95 -20.57 -10.33
C SER A 76 -7.88 -19.46 -10.40
N ALA A 77 -7.75 -18.59 -9.39
CA ALA A 77 -6.78 -17.48 -9.39
C ALA A 77 -5.34 -17.88 -8.97
N LYS A 78 -4.93 -19.12 -9.22
CA LYS A 78 -3.61 -19.66 -8.81
C LYS A 78 -2.42 -19.11 -9.61
N ALA A 79 -2.66 -18.17 -10.54
CA ALA A 79 -1.65 -17.56 -11.39
C ALA A 79 -1.12 -16.22 -10.87
N ASP A 80 -1.78 -15.59 -9.89
CA ASP A 80 -1.29 -14.33 -9.32
C ASP A 80 -0.50 -14.63 -8.05
N SER A 81 0.83 -14.45 -8.12
CA SER A 81 1.74 -14.62 -6.97
C SER A 81 1.57 -13.52 -5.91
N VAL A 82 0.58 -12.63 -6.01
CA VAL A 82 0.34 -11.59 -5.01
C VAL A 82 -0.58 -12.08 -3.90
N ARG A 83 -0.02 -12.08 -2.69
CA ARG A 83 -0.71 -12.47 -1.47
C ARG A 83 -1.63 -11.37 -0.95
N ASN A 84 -1.11 -10.14 -0.92
CA ASN A 84 -1.84 -8.98 -0.43
C ASN A 84 -1.31 -7.68 -1.02
N VAL A 85 -2.15 -6.66 -0.95
CA VAL A 85 -1.83 -5.29 -1.35
C VAL A 85 -2.34 -4.34 -0.29
N ARG A 86 -1.45 -3.48 0.21
CA ARG A 86 -1.82 -2.32 1.01
C ARG A 86 -1.86 -1.08 0.13
N PHE A 87 -2.94 -0.31 0.24
CA PHE A 87 -3.11 0.98 -0.41
C PHE A 87 -3.08 2.07 0.66
N ASP A 88 -2.21 3.06 0.51
CA ASP A 88 -2.07 4.20 1.42
C ASP A 88 -2.50 5.50 0.71
N PHE A 89 -3.37 6.26 1.37
CA PHE A 89 -4.06 7.42 0.81
C PHE A 89 -3.70 8.70 1.57
N TYR A 90 -3.49 9.77 0.81
CA TYR A 90 -3.33 11.14 1.31
C TYR A 90 -4.52 11.98 0.84
N ASN A 91 -5.34 12.47 1.77
CA ASN A 91 -6.59 13.20 1.48
C ASN A 91 -7.51 12.46 0.49
N GLY A 92 -7.57 11.13 0.61
CA GLY A 92 -8.38 10.28 -0.25
C GLY A 92 -7.73 9.91 -1.59
N GLU A 93 -6.54 10.43 -1.92
CA GLU A 93 -5.81 10.11 -3.14
C GLU A 93 -4.74 9.02 -2.91
N LEU A 94 -4.67 8.04 -3.79
CA LEU A 94 -3.72 6.94 -3.72
C LEU A 94 -2.29 7.45 -3.86
N SER A 95 -1.52 7.33 -2.78
CA SER A 95 -0.15 7.85 -2.68
C SER A 95 0.92 6.76 -2.78
N LYS A 96 0.63 5.58 -2.22
CA LYS A 96 1.56 4.45 -2.10
C LYS A 96 0.81 3.13 -2.14
N MET A 97 1.43 2.13 -2.74
CA MET A 97 1.02 0.74 -2.74
C MET A 97 2.16 -0.14 -2.23
N VAL A 98 1.84 -1.08 -1.37
CA VAL A 98 2.76 -2.13 -0.94
C VAL A 98 2.19 -3.47 -1.35
N VAL A 99 2.83 -4.11 -2.32
CA VAL A 99 2.47 -5.44 -2.80
C VAL A 99 3.35 -6.46 -2.07
N THR A 100 2.75 -7.45 -1.43
CA THR A 100 3.47 -8.59 -0.86
C THR A 100 3.18 -9.82 -1.70
N TYR A 101 4.23 -10.50 -2.15
CA TYR A 101 4.09 -11.74 -2.90
C TYR A 101 3.91 -12.94 -1.97
N ASP A 102 3.17 -13.95 -2.44
CA ASP A 102 3.03 -15.24 -1.77
C ASP A 102 4.37 -15.97 -1.80
N PRO A 103 4.94 -16.36 -0.64
CA PRO A 103 6.14 -17.18 -0.61
C PRO A 103 6.02 -18.46 -1.46
N ALA A 104 4.85 -19.10 -1.52
CA ALA A 104 4.65 -20.28 -2.34
C ALA A 104 4.67 -19.96 -3.85
N GLY A 105 4.16 -18.78 -4.23
CA GLY A 105 4.18 -18.29 -5.61
C GLY A 105 5.52 -17.69 -6.06
N THR A 106 6.50 -17.59 -5.16
CA THR A 106 7.84 -17.07 -5.43
C THR A 106 8.94 -18.04 -4.99
N GLU A 107 8.57 -19.28 -4.67
CA GLU A 107 9.52 -20.31 -4.24
C GLU A 107 10.55 -20.59 -5.35
N GLY A 108 11.83 -20.62 -4.98
CA GLY A 108 12.93 -20.84 -5.91
C GLY A 108 13.36 -19.61 -6.72
N LEU A 109 12.58 -18.52 -6.75
CA LEU A 109 12.96 -17.30 -7.44
C LEU A 109 14.08 -16.57 -6.70
N THR A 110 15.12 -16.22 -7.45
CA THR A 110 16.21 -15.38 -6.96
C THR A 110 15.82 -13.90 -7.03
N THR A 111 16.64 -13.05 -6.41
CA THR A 111 16.47 -11.60 -6.56
C THR A 111 16.64 -11.16 -8.02
N ASP A 112 17.55 -11.78 -8.77
CA ASP A 112 17.76 -11.45 -10.18
C ASP A 112 16.55 -11.84 -11.04
N ASP A 113 15.92 -13.00 -10.77
CA ASP A 113 14.68 -13.40 -11.47
C ASP A 113 13.54 -12.40 -11.23
N MET A 114 13.38 -11.92 -9.99
CA MET A 114 12.39 -10.90 -9.66
C MET A 114 12.68 -9.57 -10.36
N ILE A 115 13.96 -9.18 -10.44
CA ILE A 115 14.38 -7.97 -11.14
C ILE A 115 14.10 -8.08 -12.63
N GLU A 116 14.42 -9.23 -13.24
CA GLU A 116 14.18 -9.49 -14.65
C GLU A 116 12.69 -9.41 -14.98
N ALA A 117 11.85 -10.09 -14.20
CA ALA A 117 10.40 -10.10 -14.39
C ALA A 117 9.77 -8.70 -14.28
N ILE A 118 10.18 -7.90 -13.30
CA ILE A 118 9.65 -6.54 -13.13
C ILE A 118 10.24 -5.59 -14.19
N SER A 119 11.51 -5.78 -14.58
CA SER A 119 12.15 -4.96 -15.61
C SER A 119 11.56 -5.19 -17.01
N ALA A 120 11.01 -6.37 -17.27
CA ALA A 120 10.24 -6.64 -18.49
C ALA A 120 9.00 -5.73 -18.60
N LEU A 121 8.46 -5.26 -17.48
CA LEU A 121 7.32 -4.34 -17.43
C LEU A 121 7.76 -2.89 -17.41
N TYR A 122 8.67 -2.51 -16.51
CA TYR A 122 8.96 -1.09 -16.22
C TYR A 122 10.31 -0.61 -16.77
N GLY A 123 10.99 -1.43 -17.57
CA GLY A 123 12.32 -1.12 -18.11
C GLY A 123 13.45 -1.44 -17.13
N PRO A 124 14.69 -1.00 -17.42
CA PRO A 124 15.86 -1.41 -16.66
C PRO A 124 15.84 -0.89 -15.21
N ALA A 125 16.21 -1.75 -14.27
CA ALA A 125 16.32 -1.41 -12.86
C ALA A 125 17.67 -0.78 -12.52
N THR A 126 17.67 0.08 -11.50
CA THR A 126 18.87 0.51 -10.76
C THR A 126 19.00 -0.28 -9.45
N ARG A 127 20.20 -0.34 -8.85
CA ARG A 127 20.46 -1.05 -7.58
C ARG A 127 21.07 -0.10 -6.55
N PRO A 128 20.28 0.83 -5.97
CA PRO A 128 20.80 1.78 -4.99
C PRO A 128 21.02 1.12 -3.62
N GLU A 129 22.09 1.50 -2.93
CA GLU A 129 22.33 1.13 -1.53
C GLU A 129 21.54 2.03 -0.58
N ARG A 130 20.21 1.81 -0.51
CA ARG A 130 19.31 2.57 0.37
C ARG A 130 18.26 1.67 1.01
N THR A 131 17.58 2.19 2.03
CA THR A 131 16.39 1.60 2.62
C THR A 131 15.15 2.37 2.20
N ILE A 132 13.98 1.74 2.28
CA ILE A 132 12.69 2.36 2.03
C ILE A 132 11.74 2.07 3.20
N ALA A 133 11.00 3.10 3.62
CA ALA A 133 9.92 2.95 4.58
C ALA A 133 8.73 2.26 3.89
N VAL A 134 8.48 1.02 4.28
CA VAL A 134 7.31 0.25 3.80
C VAL A 134 6.07 0.75 4.52
N SER A 135 6.13 0.86 5.85
CA SER A 135 5.05 1.37 6.71
C SER A 135 5.13 2.89 6.91
N THR A 136 3.97 3.53 6.99
CA THR A 136 3.82 4.96 7.35
C THR A 136 3.68 5.17 8.86
N SER A 137 3.60 4.12 9.68
CA SER A 137 3.47 4.24 11.14
C SER A 137 4.75 4.76 11.80
N ALA A 138 4.67 5.84 12.57
CA ALA A 138 5.79 6.32 13.38
C ALA A 138 6.08 5.47 14.62
N VAL A 139 5.15 4.59 15.01
CA VAL A 139 5.35 3.68 16.15
C VAL A 139 6.30 2.53 15.79
N TYR A 140 6.40 2.21 14.49
CA TYR A 140 7.25 1.15 14.00
C TYR A 140 7.77 1.50 12.60
N GLU A 141 9.03 1.96 12.54
CA GLU A 141 9.73 2.19 11.27
C GLU A 141 10.05 0.84 10.61
N ASP A 142 9.17 0.43 9.70
CA ASP A 142 9.39 -0.76 8.88
C ASP A 142 10.22 -0.39 7.65
N ASN A 143 11.53 -0.25 7.87
CA ASN A 143 12.50 0.08 6.84
C ASN A 143 13.07 -1.20 6.22
N GLN A 144 12.91 -1.36 4.91
CA GLN A 144 13.43 -2.52 4.18
C GLN A 144 14.55 -2.11 3.23
N LYS A 145 15.55 -2.99 3.07
CA LYS A 145 16.64 -2.77 2.10
C LYS A 145 16.08 -2.85 0.68
N VAL A 146 16.40 -1.85 -0.14
CA VAL A 146 16.05 -1.85 -1.56
C VAL A 146 17.00 -2.79 -2.31
N LEU A 147 16.41 -3.75 -3.03
CA LEU A 147 17.13 -4.71 -3.88
C LEU A 147 17.26 -4.19 -5.31
N ALA A 148 16.23 -3.52 -5.79
CA ALA A 148 16.19 -2.88 -7.09
C ALA A 148 15.15 -1.76 -7.13
N CYS A 149 15.37 -0.79 -8.01
CA CYS A 149 14.47 0.36 -8.18
C CYS A 149 14.23 0.72 -9.65
N TRP A 150 12.97 1.04 -9.95
CA TRP A 150 12.51 1.69 -11.17
C TRP A 150 11.90 3.03 -10.78
N GLU A 151 12.41 4.13 -11.31
CA GLU A 151 11.95 5.46 -10.93
C GLU A 151 12.02 6.44 -12.09
N ASP A 152 11.08 7.37 -12.11
CA ASP A 152 11.07 8.55 -12.94
C ASP A 152 11.07 9.81 -12.06
N GLU A 153 10.73 10.98 -12.60
CA GLU A 153 10.66 12.23 -11.84
C GLU A 153 9.58 12.21 -10.74
N GLN A 154 8.50 11.46 -10.93
CA GLN A 154 7.27 11.54 -10.13
C GLN A 154 6.98 10.27 -9.31
N HIS A 155 7.51 9.12 -9.70
CA HIS A 155 7.16 7.79 -9.20
C HIS A 155 8.39 6.97 -8.89
N SER A 156 8.25 6.01 -7.97
CA SER A 156 9.31 5.06 -7.62
C SER A 156 8.74 3.71 -7.22
N TYR A 157 9.36 2.66 -7.73
CA TYR A 157 9.07 1.25 -7.46
C TYR A 157 10.33 0.67 -6.85
N ASN A 158 10.20 0.05 -5.69
CA ASN A 158 11.32 -0.46 -4.92
C ASN A 158 11.03 -1.91 -4.55
N LEU A 159 11.76 -2.83 -5.17
CA LEU A 159 11.76 -4.23 -4.80
C LEU A 159 12.52 -4.37 -3.49
N PHE A 160 11.92 -5.07 -2.54
CA PHE A 160 12.55 -5.43 -1.29
C PHE A 160 12.26 -6.90 -0.98
N ARG A 161 12.98 -7.41 0.01
CA ARG A 161 12.68 -8.71 0.62
C ARG A 161 12.46 -8.48 2.09
N SER A 162 11.26 -8.82 2.54
CA SER A 162 10.85 -8.62 3.92
C SER A 162 11.80 -9.39 4.85
N SER A 163 12.36 -8.65 5.81
CA SER A 163 13.11 -9.24 6.93
C SER A 163 12.25 -10.23 7.73
N TYR A 164 10.93 -10.03 7.70
CA TYR A 164 9.92 -10.89 8.34
C TYR A 164 9.33 -11.85 7.31
N GLY A 165 9.60 -13.15 7.46
CA GLY A 165 9.03 -14.19 6.61
C GLY A 165 9.69 -14.36 5.24
N ASN A 166 10.79 -13.63 4.96
CA ASN A 166 11.65 -13.80 3.78
C ASN A 166 10.93 -13.68 2.41
N ALA A 167 9.76 -13.06 2.40
CA ALA A 167 8.90 -12.86 1.23
C ALA A 167 9.36 -11.65 0.42
N PHE A 168 9.23 -11.71 -0.91
CA PHE A 168 9.41 -10.54 -1.76
C PHE A 168 8.25 -9.57 -1.60
N GLY A 169 8.55 -8.29 -1.73
CA GLY A 169 7.55 -7.24 -1.81
C GLY A 169 7.99 -6.11 -2.73
N LEU A 170 7.01 -5.36 -3.23
CA LEU A 170 7.21 -4.21 -4.11
C LEU A 170 6.50 -3.01 -3.52
N VAL A 171 7.24 -1.94 -3.20
CA VAL A 171 6.65 -0.65 -2.81
C VAL A 171 6.64 0.25 -4.03
N ALA A 172 5.47 0.71 -4.44
CA ALA A 172 5.30 1.67 -5.52
C ALA A 172 4.61 2.94 -4.98
N PHE A 173 5.10 4.12 -5.31
CA PHE A 173 4.51 5.37 -4.80
C PHE A 173 4.72 6.58 -5.71
N SER A 174 3.82 7.55 -5.60
CA SER A 174 4.04 8.92 -6.08
C SER A 174 4.92 9.68 -5.10
N LYS A 175 6.08 10.13 -5.54
CA LYS A 175 7.09 10.85 -4.72
C LYS A 175 6.48 12.07 -4.02
N LYS A 176 5.64 12.84 -4.73
CA LYS A 176 4.99 14.04 -4.17
C LYS A 176 3.96 13.67 -3.11
N LEU A 177 3.01 12.78 -3.43
CA LEU A 177 1.93 12.42 -2.51
C LEU A 177 2.47 11.70 -1.28
N ASP A 178 3.45 10.80 -1.45
CA ASP A 178 4.06 10.08 -0.33
C ASP A 178 4.86 11.00 0.60
N LEU A 179 5.55 12.01 0.04
CA LEU A 179 6.22 13.02 0.85
C LEU A 179 5.21 13.86 1.67
N MET A 180 4.08 14.24 1.07
CA MET A 180 3.01 14.95 1.76
C MET A 180 2.36 14.09 2.86
N ALA A 181 2.10 12.82 2.59
CA ALA A 181 1.60 11.85 3.57
C ALA A 181 2.56 11.71 4.74
N SER A 182 3.85 11.46 4.46
CA SER A 182 4.89 11.26 5.47
C SER A 182 5.10 12.50 6.35
N ASN A 183 5.09 13.70 5.77
CA ASN A 183 5.18 14.95 6.53
C ASN A 183 3.94 15.18 7.40
N SER A 184 2.75 14.86 6.88
CA SER A 184 1.50 15.00 7.64
C SER A 184 1.43 14.02 8.80
N THR A 185 1.83 12.76 8.60
CA THR A 185 1.94 11.77 9.68
C THR A 185 2.87 12.25 10.79
N ARG A 186 4.08 12.72 10.42
CA ARG A 186 5.06 13.24 11.40
C ARG A 186 4.48 14.41 12.22
N GLU A 187 3.74 15.30 11.57
CA GLU A 187 3.09 16.42 12.27
C GLU A 187 1.92 15.96 13.13
N ALA A 188 1.13 14.99 12.68
CA ALA A 188 0.06 14.38 13.46
C ALA A 188 0.60 13.79 14.77
N ASP A 189 1.69 13.03 14.69
CA ASP A 189 2.34 12.44 15.86
C ASP A 189 2.89 13.51 16.81
N ARG A 190 3.42 14.61 16.27
CA ARG A 190 3.88 15.75 17.07
C ARG A 190 2.72 16.37 17.84
N LEU A 191 1.59 16.61 17.18
CA LEU A 191 0.39 17.18 17.79
C LEU A 191 -0.19 16.26 18.86
N ASP A 192 -0.25 14.95 18.60
CA ASP A 192 -0.77 13.98 19.55
C ASP A 192 0.10 13.90 20.81
N LYS A 193 1.42 14.00 20.68
CA LYS A 193 2.34 14.09 21.83
C LYS A 193 2.12 15.37 22.65
N LEU A 194 1.93 16.51 21.99
CA LEU A 194 1.70 17.79 22.67
C LEU A 194 0.37 17.83 23.43
N GLU A 195 -0.67 17.19 22.90
CA GLU A 195 -2.01 17.20 23.49
C GLU A 195 -2.24 16.10 24.53
N ALA A 196 -1.41 15.06 24.55
CA ALA A 196 -1.57 13.93 25.47
C ALA A 196 -1.74 14.35 26.95
N PRO A 197 -0.96 15.30 27.51
CA PRO A 197 -1.16 15.74 28.89
C PRO A 197 -2.52 16.40 29.13
N GLY A 198 -2.97 17.25 28.20
CA GLY A 198 -4.26 17.93 28.30
C GLY A 198 -5.43 16.95 28.22
N LYS A 199 -5.35 15.97 27.31
CA LYS A 199 -6.34 14.89 27.19
C LYS A 199 -6.42 14.06 28.47
N GLU A 200 -5.28 13.78 29.11
CA GLU A 200 -5.23 13.05 30.37
C GLU A 200 -5.85 13.83 31.52
N LEU A 201 -5.59 15.14 31.63
CA LEU A 201 -6.23 15.99 32.65
C LEU A 201 -7.75 16.01 32.49
N VAL A 202 -8.25 16.15 31.26
CA VAL A 202 -9.70 16.09 30.97
C VAL A 202 -10.27 14.73 31.34
N ARG A 203 -9.55 13.65 31.04
CA ARG A 203 -9.96 12.28 31.40
C ARG A 203 -10.08 12.13 32.92
N LEU A 204 -9.10 12.59 33.68
CA LEU A 204 -9.10 12.53 35.14
C LEU A 204 -10.24 13.36 35.75
N ALA A 205 -10.45 14.58 35.26
CA ALA A 205 -11.54 15.43 35.73
C ALA A 205 -12.92 14.78 35.52
N ARG A 206 -13.13 14.17 34.34
CA ARG A 206 -14.36 13.42 34.05
C ARG A 206 -14.56 12.23 34.97
N GLN A 207 -13.50 11.46 35.23
CA GLN A 207 -13.56 10.33 36.16
C GLN A 207 -13.92 10.76 37.58
N GLU A 208 -13.38 11.87 38.05
CA GLU A 208 -13.70 12.40 39.38
C GLU A 208 -15.15 12.88 39.47
N GLU A 209 -15.65 13.54 38.42
CA GLU A 209 -17.05 13.94 38.33
C GLU A 209 -18.01 12.74 38.30
N ASP A 210 -17.67 11.71 37.52
CA ASP A 210 -18.45 10.47 37.44
C ASP A 210 -18.49 9.77 38.81
N LYS A 211 -17.35 9.70 39.51
CA LYS A 211 -17.25 9.15 40.88
C LYS A 211 -18.11 9.94 41.86
N ARG A 212 -18.03 11.27 41.85
CA ARG A 212 -18.84 12.15 42.71
C ARG A 212 -20.33 11.94 42.47
N THR A 213 -20.73 11.83 41.20
CA THR A 213 -22.12 11.59 40.80
C THR A 213 -22.60 10.21 41.27
N ALA A 214 -21.78 9.17 41.11
CA ALA A 214 -22.08 7.83 41.59
C ALA A 214 -22.21 7.78 43.12
N GLN A 215 -21.30 8.48 43.83
CA GLN A 215 -21.32 8.57 45.29
C GLN A 215 -22.58 9.28 45.79
N GLU A 216 -23.00 10.38 45.16
CA GLU A 216 -24.22 11.09 45.56
C GLU A 216 -25.47 10.22 45.35
N LYS A 217 -25.56 9.52 44.22
CA LYS A 217 -26.65 8.56 43.96
C LYS A 217 -26.67 7.45 45.02
N ALA A 218 -25.52 6.87 45.34
CA ALA A 218 -25.41 5.85 46.38
C ALA A 218 -25.80 6.41 47.76
N ARG A 219 -25.39 7.65 48.07
CA ARG A 219 -25.74 8.33 49.33
C ARG A 219 -27.25 8.49 49.48
N LEU A 220 -27.96 8.91 48.42
CA LEU A 220 -29.42 9.07 48.46
C LEU A 220 -30.17 7.77 48.75
N ILE A 221 -29.63 6.62 48.30
CA ILE A 221 -30.23 5.29 48.53
C ILE A 221 -29.87 4.74 49.91
N SER A 222 -28.59 4.85 50.29
CA SER A 222 -28.05 4.21 51.49
C SER A 222 -28.36 4.99 52.76
N LYS A 223 -28.35 6.33 52.70
CA LYS A 223 -28.55 7.20 53.88
C LYS A 223 -29.88 6.94 54.61
N PRO A 224 -31.04 6.77 53.94
CA PRO A 224 -32.29 6.44 54.62
C PRO A 224 -32.37 5.01 55.19
N LYS A 225 -31.59 4.08 54.63
CA LYS A 225 -31.62 2.65 55.00
C LYS A 225 -30.60 2.28 56.07
N PHE A 226 -29.59 3.12 56.28
CA PHE A 226 -28.53 2.88 57.24
C PHE A 226 -29.05 2.92 58.68
N ARG A 227 -28.81 1.85 59.44
CA ARG A 227 -29.01 1.78 60.89
C ARG A 227 -27.66 1.41 61.53
N PRO A 228 -27.14 2.19 62.48
CA PRO A 228 -25.86 1.93 63.12
C PRO A 228 -25.91 0.69 64.01
#